data_AF-W1YMT2-F1
#
_entry.id   AF-W1YMT2-F1
#
_cell.length_a   1.000
_cell.length_b   1.000
_cell.length_c   1.000
_cell.angle_alpha   90.00
_cell.angle_beta   90.00
_cell.angle_gamma   90.00
#
_symmetry.space_group_name_H-M   'P 1'
#
loop_
_entity.id
_entity.type
_entity.pdbx_description
1 polymer ?
#
loop_
_entity_poly.entity_id
_entity_poly.type
_entity_poly.pdbx_seq_one_letter_code
_entity_poly.pdbx_strand_id
1 'polypeptide(L)'
;RGYNTPVFAALGAALSIILVLLCVGKSNSPVKLILIGMGMTGIFSALTMMIIYGAKHEAQVRSAMFWLLGSFAGLQWGDLPLTAIIVTLF
;
A
#
# COMPACT_ATOMS: atom_id res chain seq x y z
N ARG A 1 -11.35 2.33 17.08
CA ARG A 1 -10.30 3.37 17.15
C ARG A 1 -8.94 2.71 17.01
N GLY A 2 -8.32 2.86 15.84
CA GLY A 2 -6.98 2.35 15.59
C GLY A 2 -6.57 2.79 14.19
N TYR A 3 -6.02 4.00 14.09
CA TYR A 3 -5.45 4.52 12.83
C TYR A 3 -4.12 3.82 12.47
N ASN A 4 -3.76 2.77 13.19
CA ASN A 4 -2.51 2.06 13.04
C ASN A 4 -2.42 1.44 11.64
N THR A 5 -3.49 0.81 11.15
CA THR A 5 -3.51 0.19 9.82
C THR A 5 -3.26 1.18 8.67
N PRO A 6 -3.96 2.34 8.56
CA PRO A 6 -3.64 3.31 7.51
C PRO A 6 -2.27 3.97 7.68
N VAL A 7 -1.81 4.19 8.91
CA VAL A 7 -0.46 4.76 9.15
C VAL A 7 0.64 3.80 8.68
N PHE A 8 0.55 2.52 9.02
CA PHE A 8 1.52 1.53 8.53
C PHE A 8 1.43 1.33 7.01
N ALA A 9 0.23 1.40 6.42
CA ALA A 9 0.06 1.36 4.97
C ALA A 9 0.73 2.55 4.27
N ALA A 10 0.55 3.77 4.79
CA ALA A 10 1.18 4.97 4.24
C ALA A 10 2.71 4.93 4.36
N LEU A 11 3.23 4.46 5.51
CA LEU A 11 4.67 4.26 5.70
C LEU A 11 5.23 3.20 4.74
N GLY A 12 4.53 2.09 4.54
CA GLY A 12 4.91 1.06 3.58
C GLY A 12 4.93 1.58 2.13
N ALA A 13 3.95 2.39 1.75
CA ALA A 13 3.90 3.04 0.45
C ALA A 13 5.08 4.01 0.26
N ALA A 14 5.34 4.88 1.24
CA ALA A 14 6.47 5.81 1.20
C ALA A 14 7.81 5.07 1.09
N LEU A 15 7.99 4.00 1.86
CA LEU A 15 9.20 3.17 1.81
C LEU A 15 9.37 2.51 0.44
N SER A 16 8.31 1.96 -0.16
CA SER A 16 8.34 1.39 -1.50
C SER A 16 8.75 2.42 -2.56
N ILE A 17 8.18 3.63 -2.50
CA ILE A 17 8.53 4.74 -3.39
C ILE A 17 10.01 5.11 -3.25
N ILE A 18 10.51 5.26 -2.02
CA ILE A 18 11.93 5.55 -1.77
C ILE A 18 12.83 4.45 -2.36
N LEU A 19 12.46 3.19 -2.18
CA LEU A 19 13.21 2.04 -2.70
C LEU A 19 13.29 2.04 -4.23
N VAL A 20 12.16 2.32 -4.90
CA VAL A 20 12.10 2.49 -6.36
C VAL A 20 13.02 3.64 -6.80
N LEU A 21 12.93 4.81 -6.15
CA LEU A 21 13.74 5.98 -6.50
C LEU A 21 15.25 5.75 -6.28
N LEU A 22 15.62 5.04 -5.21
CA LEU A 22 17.00 4.65 -4.95
C LEU A 22 17.54 3.70 -6.03
N CYS A 23 16.72 2.72 -6.47
CA CYS A 23 17.10 1.81 -7.56
C CYS A 23 17.22 2.54 -8.92
N VAL A 24 16.38 3.55 -9.19
CA VAL A 24 16.49 4.38 -10.40
C VAL A 24 17.81 5.15 -10.41
N GLY A 25 18.19 5.71 -9.25
CA GLY A 25 19.39 6.51 -9.07
C GLY A 25 19.35 7.83 -9.85
N LYS A 26 20.52 8.38 -10.20
CA LYS A 26 20.64 9.66 -10.94
C LYS A 26 20.44 9.52 -12.46
N SER A 27 19.58 8.60 -12.89
CA SER A 27 19.27 8.37 -14.30
C SER A 27 17.95 9.06 -14.63
N ASN A 28 18.00 10.06 -15.52
CA ASN A 28 16.81 10.83 -15.94
C ASN A 28 15.98 10.14 -17.04
N SER A 29 16.23 8.85 -17.32
CA SER A 29 15.48 8.14 -18.35
C SER A 29 14.14 7.64 -17.79
N PRO A 30 12.99 8.14 -18.29
CA PRO A 30 11.68 7.70 -17.81
C PRO A 30 11.42 6.21 -18.07
N VAL A 31 12.03 5.64 -19.11
CA VAL A 31 11.94 4.21 -19.43
C VAL A 31 12.52 3.35 -18.30
N LYS A 32 13.64 3.78 -17.71
CA LYS A 32 14.29 3.06 -16.61
C LYS A 32 13.42 3.08 -15.35
N LEU A 33 12.75 4.20 -15.08
CA LEU A 33 11.83 4.35 -13.96
C LEU A 33 10.62 3.43 -14.09
N ILE A 34 10.03 3.33 -15.28
CA ILE A 34 8.92 2.40 -15.55
C ILE A 34 9.37 0.95 -15.37
N LEU A 35 10.53 0.57 -15.93
CA LEU A 35 11.04 -0.81 -15.86
C LEU A 35 11.32 -1.26 -14.41
N ILE A 36 11.96 -0.38 -13.63
CA ILE A 36 12.24 -0.64 -12.20
C ILE A 36 10.93 -0.70 -11.42
N GLY A 37 9.98 0.20 -11.71
CA GLY A 37 8.64 0.17 -11.11
C GLY A 37 7.94 -1.17 -11.35
N MET A 38 7.92 -1.67 -12.59
CA MET A 38 7.32 -2.98 -12.91
C MET A 38 8.03 -4.12 -12.18
N GLY A 39 9.36 -4.12 -12.12
CA GLY A 39 10.13 -5.11 -11.36
C GLY A 39 9.81 -5.08 -9.86
N MET A 40 9.74 -3.89 -9.28
CA MET A 40 9.43 -3.69 -7.86
C MET A 40 8.00 -4.13 -7.51
N THR A 41 7.02 -3.85 -8.37
CA THR A 41 5.65 -4.37 -8.22
C THR A 41 5.63 -5.90 -8.12
N GLY A 42 6.41 -6.60 -8.95
CA GLY A 42 6.54 -8.05 -8.88
C GLY A 42 7.11 -8.54 -7.54
N ILE A 43 8.15 -7.88 -7.03
CA ILE A 43 8.78 -8.21 -5.74
C ILE A 43 7.78 -8.03 -4.59
N PHE A 44 7.10 -6.88 -4.52
CA PHE A 44 6.10 -6.63 -3.48
C PHE A 44 4.90 -7.58 -3.59
N SER A 45 4.49 -7.96 -4.80
CA SER A 45 3.42 -8.94 -5.00
C SER A 45 3.84 -10.32 -4.48
N ALA A 46 5.07 -10.77 -4.77
CA ALA A 46 5.60 -12.03 -4.25
C ALA A 46 5.70 -12.04 -2.72
N LEU A 47 6.19 -10.94 -2.13
CA LEU A 47 6.22 -10.76 -0.68
C LEU A 47 4.82 -10.81 -0.06
N THR A 48 3.85 -10.13 -0.67
CA THR A 48 2.45 -10.16 -0.23
C THR A 48 1.90 -11.58 -0.28
N MET A 49 2.17 -12.33 -1.36
CA MET A 49 1.76 -13.72 -1.51
C MET A 49 2.38 -14.60 -0.43
N MET A 50 3.68 -14.43 -0.13
CA MET A 50 4.39 -15.15 0.93
C MET A 50 3.75 -14.89 2.31
N ILE A 51 3.39 -13.63 2.60
CA ILE A 51 2.71 -13.27 3.85
C ILE A 51 1.33 -13.93 3.93
N ILE A 52 0.55 -13.89 2.83
CA ILE A 52 -0.78 -14.50 2.77
C ILE A 52 -0.70 -16.02 2.98
N TYR A 53 0.22 -16.71 2.29
CA TYR A 53 0.38 -18.17 2.45
C TYR A 53 0.96 -18.56 3.81
N GLY A 54 1.76 -17.69 4.44
CA GLY A 54 2.26 -17.89 5.79
C GLY A 54 1.23 -17.66 6.89
N ALA A 55 0.08 -17.05 6.57
CA ALA A 55 -0.95 -16.75 7.54
C ALA A 55 -1.71 -18.02 7.95
N LYS A 56 -1.54 -18.45 9.21
CA LYS A 56 -2.25 -19.60 9.78
C LYS A 56 -3.76 -19.36 10.02
N HIS A 57 -4.22 -18.11 9.92
CA HIS A 57 -5.57 -17.71 10.30
C HIS A 57 -6.36 -17.23 9.08
N GLU A 58 -7.43 -17.94 8.76
CA GLU A 58 -8.35 -17.69 7.65
C GLU A 58 -8.94 -16.27 7.69
N ALA A 59 -9.22 -15.77 8.90
CA ALA A 59 -9.76 -14.43 9.13
C ALA A 59 -8.81 -13.31 8.68
N GLN A 60 -7.48 -13.50 8.81
CA GLN A 60 -6.50 -12.52 8.39
C GLN A 60 -6.41 -12.42 6.86
N VAL A 61 -6.48 -13.57 6.19
CA VAL A 61 -6.50 -13.65 4.72
C VAL A 61 -7.74 -12.95 4.17
N ARG A 62 -8.92 -13.22 4.75
CA ARG A 62 -10.17 -12.56 4.34
C ARG A 62 -10.13 -11.04 4.55
N SER A 63 -9.56 -10.58 5.66
CA SER A 63 -9.38 -9.14 5.91
C SER A 63 -8.44 -8.49 4.89
N ALA A 64 -7.35 -9.17 4.51
CA ALA A 64 -6.45 -8.69 3.46
C ALA A 64 -7.14 -8.62 2.09
N MET A 65 -7.97 -9.61 1.75
CA MET A 65 -8.77 -9.59 0.51
C MET A 65 -9.73 -8.39 0.46
N PHE A 66 -10.39 -8.04 1.57
CA PHE A 66 -11.23 -6.84 1.62
C PHE A 66 -10.44 -5.54 1.42
N TRP A 67 -9.20 -5.46 1.91
CA TRP A 67 -8.33 -4.31 1.68
C TRP A 67 -7.84 -4.22 0.24
N LEU A 68 -7.54 -5.35 -0.39
CA LEU A 68 -7.12 -5.41 -1.79
C LEU A 68 -8.28 -5.06 -2.75
N LEU A 69 -9.51 -5.48 -2.42
CA LEU A 69 -10.70 -5.15 -3.21
C LEU A 69 -11.16 -3.70 -2.98
N GLY A 70 -10.80 -3.12 -1.83
CA GLY A 70 -11.31 -1.85 -1.35
C GLY A 70 -12.71 -1.99 -0.73
N SER A 71 -12.98 -1.21 0.32
CA SER A 71 -14.32 -1.17 0.93
C SER A 71 -14.58 0.16 1.62
N PHE A 72 -15.79 0.70 1.42
CA PHE A 72 -16.32 1.85 2.17
C PHE A 72 -17.15 1.44 3.39
N ALA A 73 -17.37 0.15 3.59
CA ALA A 73 -18.27 -0.37 4.63
C ALA A 73 -17.81 -0.08 6.07
N GLY A 74 -16.54 0.31 6.25
CA GLY A 74 -15.95 0.64 7.54
C GLY A 74 -15.96 2.14 7.90
N LEU A 75 -16.46 3.03 7.03
CA LEU A 75 -16.47 4.47 7.30
C LEU A 75 -17.43 4.80 8.44
N GLN A 76 -16.88 5.17 9.60
CA GLN A 76 -17.65 5.66 10.73
C GLN A 76 -17.65 7.19 10.75
N TRP A 77 -18.60 7.78 11.48
CA TRP A 77 -18.68 9.23 11.65
C TRP A 77 -17.39 9.88 12.21
N GLY A 78 -16.56 9.10 12.90
CA GLY A 78 -15.24 9.53 13.40
C GLY A 78 -14.10 9.52 12.38
N ASP A 79 -14.28 8.91 11.20
CA ASP A 79 -13.28 8.88 10.12
C ASP A 79 -13.54 9.98 9.07
N LEU A 80 -14.74 10.59 9.09
CA LEU A 80 -15.09 11.75 8.26
C LEU A 80 -14.07 12.90 8.29
N PRO A 81 -13.50 13.34 9.44
CA PRO A 81 -12.55 14.45 9.42
C PRO A 81 -11.29 14.13 8.62
N LEU A 82 -10.79 12.89 8.68
CA LEU A 82 -9.63 12.47 7.89
C LEU A 82 -9.96 12.45 6.40
N THR A 83 -11.10 11.86 6.02
CA THR A 83 -11.56 11.82 4.63
C THR A 83 -11.81 13.22 4.07
N ALA A 84 -12.44 14.11 4.86
CA ALA A 84 -12.72 15.49 4.46
C ALA A 84 -11.43 16.27 4.20
N ILE A 85 -10.43 16.17 5.08
CA ILE A 85 -9.12 16.81 4.87
C ILE A 85 -8.48 16.36 3.56
N ILE A 86 -8.46 15.04 3.31
CA ILE A 86 -7.86 14.49 2.08
C ILE A 86 -8.58 15.01 0.84
N VAL A 87 -9.91 15.01 0.84
CA VAL A 87 -10.72 15.49 -0.30
C VAL A 87 -10.53 16.98 -0.53
N THR A 88 -10.40 17.80 0.52
CA THR A 88 -10.13 19.24 0.36
C THR A 88 -8.71 19.57 -0.08
N LEU A 89 -7.76 18.66 0.15
CA LEU A 89 -6.34 18.85 -0.16
C LEU A 89 -6.00 18.45 -1.60
N PHE A 90 -6.86 17.65 -2.23
CA PHE A 90 -6.74 17.20 -3.63
C PHE A 90 -7.49 18.16 -4.57
#